data_AF-A0A8H4XSV1-F1
#
_entry.id   AF-A0A8H4XSV1-F1
#
_cell.length_a   1.000
_cell.length_b   1.000
_cell.length_c   1.000
_cell.angle_alpha   90.00
_cell.angle_beta   90.00
_cell.angle_gamma   90.00
#
_symmetry.space_group_name_H-M   'P 1'
#
loop_
_entity.id
_entity.type
_entity.pdbx_description
1 polymer ?
#
loop_
_entity_poly.entity_id
_entity_poly.type
_entity_poly.pdbx_seq_one_letter_code
_entity_poly.pdbx_strand_id
1 'polypeptide(L)'
;FEIEVLCKDLDLDHKSIEPATDIRGRSQQGEEVVSVANIPEGLEVFEDMTLGGINPAIRTERLSPAAILSSLPSLDKILVFPSSASSMVDPSILRQIVHTAVERAIAEIIAPVVERSIAIASISTVQLISKDYAMEPDEEKVRHAARTMVRQLAGSLALVTCKEPLKMSMTNYIRMIQQEYSEQPMPEGLILMCVNDNLDAACGIVEKAAEEKSVPEIEKIIEPQLEARRRHKAARPNDPFIDPSSMNRWGMLIPEPYRQIPGGLNKEQLAIYEDFARQTRG
;
A
#
# COMPACT_ATOMS: atom_id res chain seq x y z
N PHE A 1 3.02 -23.88 31.11
CA PHE A 1 4.14 -24.59 30.45
C PHE A 1 5.18 -23.64 29.86
N GLU A 2 4.93 -22.92 28.75
CA GLU A 2 5.96 -22.05 28.14
C GLU A 2 6.49 -20.96 29.09
N ILE A 3 5.60 -20.34 29.87
CA ILE A 3 5.96 -19.33 30.88
C ILE A 3 6.82 -19.94 32.00
N GLU A 4 6.57 -21.19 32.40
CA GLU A 4 7.37 -21.86 33.44
C GLU A 4 8.77 -22.23 32.95
N VAL A 5 8.91 -22.57 31.66
CA VAL A 5 10.20 -22.84 31.03
C VAL A 5 11.01 -21.54 30.95
N LEU A 6 10.38 -20.44 30.51
CA LEU A 6 11.02 -19.12 30.47
C LEU A 6 11.47 -18.64 31.85
N CYS A 7 10.65 -18.83 32.89
CA CYS A 7 11.04 -18.48 34.26
C CYS A 7 12.23 -19.32 34.75
N LYS A 8 12.32 -20.60 34.37
CA LYS A 8 13.49 -21.43 34.67
C LYS A 8 14.74 -20.96 33.93
N ASP A 9 14.62 -20.57 32.67
CA ASP A 9 15.74 -20.06 31.87
C ASP A 9 16.28 -18.71 32.41
N LEU A 10 15.43 -17.95 33.10
CA LEU A 10 15.77 -16.67 33.73
C LEU A 10 16.17 -16.79 35.21
N ASP A 11 16.33 -18.02 35.74
CA ASP A 11 16.60 -18.28 37.18
C ASP A 11 15.56 -17.64 38.13
N LEU A 12 14.30 -17.56 37.69
CA LEU A 12 13.18 -17.02 38.45
C LEU A 12 12.29 -18.14 38.98
N ASP A 13 12.05 -18.16 40.30
CA ASP A 13 11.04 -19.03 40.89
C ASP A 13 9.64 -18.43 40.67
N HIS A 14 8.94 -18.92 39.65
CA HIS A 14 7.57 -18.54 39.32
C HIS A 14 6.56 -18.70 40.48
N LYS A 15 6.87 -19.48 41.53
CA LYS A 15 6.03 -19.61 42.73
C LYS A 15 6.23 -18.49 43.75
N SER A 16 7.36 -17.79 43.67
CA SER A 16 7.71 -16.68 44.55
C SER A 16 7.23 -15.32 44.03
N ILE A 17 6.82 -15.26 42.75
CA ILE A 17 6.35 -14.04 42.10
C ILE A 17 4.89 -13.81 42.50
N GLU A 18 4.59 -12.66 43.10
CA GLU A 18 3.21 -12.25 43.37
C GLU A 18 2.45 -12.06 42.05
N PRO A 19 1.32 -12.77 41.83
CA PRO A 19 0.56 -12.62 40.60
C PRO A 19 0.03 -11.20 40.47
N ALA A 20 0.37 -10.52 39.38
CA ALA A 20 -0.17 -9.20 39.09
C ALA A 20 -1.70 -9.25 38.96
N THR A 21 -2.38 -8.30 39.58
CA THR A 21 -3.85 -8.17 39.51
C THR A 21 -4.33 -7.41 38.28
N ASP A 22 -3.43 -6.94 37.42
CA ASP A 22 -3.75 -6.02 36.30
C ASP A 22 -4.84 -6.55 35.37
N ILE A 23 -4.90 -7.87 35.16
CA ILE A 23 -5.92 -8.50 34.32
C ILE A 23 -7.26 -8.64 35.06
N ARG A 24 -7.25 -8.87 36.39
CA ARG A 24 -8.46 -9.07 37.21
C ARG A 24 -9.07 -7.78 37.76
N GLY A 25 -8.26 -6.75 38.03
CA GLY A 25 -8.71 -5.44 38.50
C GLY A 25 -9.29 -4.57 37.38
N ARG A 26 -9.02 -4.92 36.12
CA ARG A 26 -9.46 -4.18 34.93
C ARG A 26 -10.95 -4.26 34.62
N SER A 27 -11.62 -5.34 35.02
CA SER A 27 -13.06 -5.51 34.78
C SER A 27 -13.92 -4.56 35.63
N GLN A 28 -13.46 -4.15 36.82
CA GLN A 28 -14.24 -3.29 37.71
C GLN A 28 -14.03 -1.79 37.44
N GLN A 29 -12.83 -1.35 37.03
CA GLN A 29 -12.60 0.06 36.69
C GLN A 29 -13.18 0.48 35.33
N GLY A 30 -13.40 -0.47 34.41
CA GLY A 30 -14.03 -0.19 33.11
C GLY A 30 -15.54 0.09 33.21
N GLU A 31 -16.21 -0.42 34.25
CA GLU A 31 -17.65 -0.23 34.45
C GLU A 31 -18.00 1.16 35.03
N GLU A 32 -17.11 1.79 35.81
CA GLU A 32 -17.38 3.11 36.40
C GLU A 32 -17.15 4.27 35.42
N VAL A 33 -16.26 4.13 34.43
CA VAL A 33 -15.97 5.20 33.45
C VAL A 33 -16.93 5.18 32.26
N VAL A 34 -17.63 4.06 32.04
CA VAL A 34 -18.58 3.90 30.93
C VAL A 34 -19.94 3.55 31.52
N SER A 35 -20.80 4.55 31.71
CA SER A 35 -22.23 4.29 31.88
C SER A 35 -22.70 3.42 30.70
N VAL A 36 -23.02 2.16 31.02
CA VAL A 36 -23.48 1.08 30.12
C VAL A 36 -24.76 1.45 29.34
N ALA A 37 -25.36 2.61 29.61
CA ALA A 37 -26.62 3.06 29.03
C ALA A 37 -26.54 3.54 27.56
N ASN A 38 -25.35 3.78 26.99
CA ASN A 38 -25.24 4.49 25.68
C ASN A 38 -24.46 3.76 24.57
N ILE A 39 -24.20 2.45 24.69
CA ILE A 39 -23.53 1.68 23.63
C ILE A 39 -24.60 0.86 22.86
N PRO A 40 -24.81 1.08 21.56
CA PRO A 40 -25.69 0.21 20.76
C PRO A 40 -25.14 -1.22 20.75
N GLU A 41 -26.00 -2.19 21.08
CA GLU A 41 -25.72 -3.63 21.01
C GLU A 41 -25.33 -4.03 19.58
N GLY A 42 -24.06 -4.40 19.36
CA GLY A 42 -23.61 -4.87 18.04
C GLY A 42 -22.12 -5.13 17.86
N LEU A 43 -21.36 -5.39 18.92
CA LEU A 43 -19.89 -5.55 18.87
C LEU A 43 -19.44 -7.00 19.14
N GLU A 44 -19.97 -7.95 18.36
CA GLU A 44 -19.43 -9.31 18.21
C GLU A 44 -18.70 -9.50 16.87
N VAL A 45 -18.06 -8.45 16.33
CA VAL A 45 -17.41 -8.47 15.00
C VAL A 45 -15.96 -9.01 15.06
N PHE A 46 -15.72 -10.08 15.82
CA PHE A 46 -14.42 -10.77 15.80
C PHE A 46 -14.46 -12.12 15.06
N GLU A 47 -15.64 -12.72 14.87
CA GLU A 47 -15.76 -14.02 14.20
C GLU A 47 -15.86 -13.94 12.67
N ASP A 48 -16.17 -12.78 12.08
CA ASP A 48 -16.56 -12.71 10.66
C ASP A 48 -15.52 -12.13 9.69
N MET A 49 -14.25 -12.03 10.11
CA MET A 49 -13.15 -11.51 9.28
C MET A 49 -12.60 -12.54 8.29
N THR A 50 -13.48 -13.31 7.64
CA THR A 50 -13.10 -14.13 6.49
C THR A 50 -12.76 -13.22 5.30
N LEU A 51 -11.79 -13.60 4.47
CA LEU A 51 -11.43 -12.90 3.22
C LEU A 51 -12.63 -12.67 2.27
N GLY A 52 -13.76 -13.34 2.50
CA GLY A 52 -15.01 -13.19 1.75
C GLY A 52 -15.93 -12.06 2.22
N GLY A 53 -15.70 -11.48 3.40
CA GLY A 53 -16.47 -10.35 3.95
C GLY A 53 -15.93 -8.96 3.57
N ILE A 54 -14.81 -8.90 2.84
CA ILE A 54 -14.20 -7.65 2.40
C ILE A 54 -15.14 -6.98 1.39
N ASN A 55 -15.75 -5.87 1.83
CA ASN A 55 -16.62 -4.95 1.11
C ASN A 55 -16.74 -5.20 -0.42
N PRO A 56 -17.96 -5.44 -0.97
CA PRO A 56 -18.17 -5.50 -2.42
C PRO A 56 -17.84 -4.18 -3.15
N ALA A 57 -17.54 -3.10 -2.42
CA ALA A 57 -17.05 -1.83 -2.93
C ALA A 57 -15.60 -1.89 -3.48
N ILE A 58 -14.80 -2.91 -3.12
CA ILE A 58 -13.46 -3.12 -3.69
C ILE A 58 -13.55 -4.01 -4.95
N ARG A 59 -14.56 -3.79 -5.79
CA ARG A 59 -14.52 -4.26 -7.17
C ARG A 59 -13.87 -3.16 -7.98
N THR A 60 -12.55 -3.23 -8.10
CA THR A 60 -11.79 -2.37 -9.00
C THR A 60 -12.43 -2.48 -10.39
N GLU A 61 -12.92 -1.37 -10.93
CA GLU A 61 -13.33 -1.33 -12.33
C GLU A 61 -12.12 -1.73 -13.17
N ARG A 62 -12.30 -2.70 -14.08
CA ARG A 62 -11.22 -3.20 -14.92
C ARG A 62 -10.55 -2.01 -15.61
N LEU A 63 -9.30 -1.76 -15.28
CA LEU A 63 -8.52 -0.68 -15.84
C LEU A 63 -8.22 -1.05 -17.29
N SER A 64 -8.65 -0.21 -18.24
CA SER A 64 -8.28 -0.44 -19.63
C SER A 64 -6.78 -0.16 -19.81
N PRO A 65 -5.99 -1.11 -20.36
CA PRO A 65 -4.56 -0.93 -20.59
C PRO A 65 -4.27 0.30 -21.46
N ALA A 66 -5.11 0.53 -22.48
CA ALA A 66 -4.99 1.66 -23.40
C ALA A 66 -5.11 3.04 -22.71
N ALA A 67 -5.97 3.18 -21.69
CA ALA A 67 -6.10 4.43 -20.95
C ALA A 67 -4.92 4.68 -20.01
N ILE A 68 -4.27 3.62 -19.52
CA ILE A 68 -3.03 3.75 -18.77
C ILE A 68 -1.93 4.24 -19.72
N LEU A 69 -1.75 3.57 -20.85
CA LEU A 69 -0.69 3.87 -21.83
C LEU A 69 -0.78 5.30 -22.37
N SER A 70 -1.99 5.82 -22.62
CA SER A 70 -2.17 7.20 -23.09
C SER A 70 -1.78 8.27 -22.07
N SER A 71 -1.65 7.92 -20.79
CA SER A 71 -1.25 8.83 -19.70
C SER A 71 0.25 8.76 -19.40
N LEU A 72 0.99 7.84 -20.02
CA LEU A 72 2.41 7.63 -19.74
C LEU A 72 3.30 8.68 -20.43
N PRO A 73 4.44 9.04 -19.81
CA PRO A 73 5.43 9.90 -20.45
C PRO A 73 6.00 9.25 -21.72
N SER A 74 6.35 10.08 -22.71
CA SER A 74 6.93 9.60 -23.98
C SER A 74 8.23 8.81 -23.74
N LEU A 75 8.21 7.53 -24.11
CA LEU A 75 9.35 6.60 -23.98
C LEU A 75 10.61 7.12 -24.67
N ASP A 76 10.47 7.92 -25.73
CA ASP A 76 11.58 8.53 -26.47
C ASP A 76 12.57 9.33 -25.62
N LYS A 77 12.13 9.90 -24.49
CA LYS A 77 12.98 10.68 -23.57
C LYS A 77 13.59 9.86 -22.44
N ILE A 78 13.12 8.61 -22.27
CA ILE A 78 13.43 7.76 -21.12
C ILE A 78 14.37 6.63 -21.54
N LEU A 79 14.23 6.12 -22.77
CA LEU A 79 14.99 4.97 -23.22
C LEU A 79 16.48 5.30 -23.46
N VAL A 80 17.33 4.42 -22.96
CA VAL A 80 18.79 4.47 -23.12
C VAL A 80 19.21 3.48 -24.19
N PHE A 81 20.06 3.94 -25.12
CA PHE A 81 20.55 3.13 -26.23
C PHE A 81 22.08 3.03 -26.17
N PRO A 82 22.65 1.82 -26.08
CA PRO A 82 24.08 1.63 -25.94
C PRO A 82 24.84 2.08 -27.19
N SER A 83 25.82 2.97 -27.03
CA SER A 83 26.60 3.54 -28.14
C SER A 83 27.46 2.51 -28.87
N SER A 84 27.85 1.42 -28.20
CA SER A 84 28.62 0.29 -28.73
C SER A 84 27.86 -0.57 -29.72
N ALA A 85 26.53 -0.44 -29.79
CA ALA A 85 25.69 -1.22 -30.71
C ALA A 85 25.82 -0.78 -32.19
N SER A 86 26.38 0.41 -32.42
CA SER A 86 26.51 1.05 -33.74
C SER A 86 27.41 0.29 -34.73
N SER A 87 28.20 -0.69 -34.26
CA SER A 87 29.02 -1.55 -35.14
C SER A 87 28.33 -2.86 -35.54
N MET A 88 27.18 -3.21 -34.95
CA MET A 88 26.53 -4.53 -35.12
C MET A 88 25.14 -4.44 -35.74
N VAL A 89 24.40 -3.36 -35.45
CA VAL A 89 23.05 -3.11 -35.98
C VAL A 89 22.93 -1.62 -36.30
N ASP A 90 22.17 -1.28 -37.34
CA ASP A 90 21.84 0.12 -37.62
C ASP A 90 21.20 0.74 -36.35
N PRO A 91 21.77 1.83 -35.80
CA PRO A 91 21.26 2.47 -34.60
C PRO A 91 19.77 2.87 -34.68
N SER A 92 19.29 3.21 -35.88
CA SER A 92 17.89 3.58 -36.10
C SER A 92 16.95 2.38 -35.94
N ILE A 93 17.33 1.24 -36.50
CA ILE A 93 16.59 -0.02 -36.41
C ILE A 93 16.59 -0.53 -34.97
N LEU A 94 17.75 -0.52 -34.30
CA LEU A 94 17.84 -0.92 -32.89
C LEU A 94 16.92 -0.07 -32.00
N ARG A 95 16.90 1.25 -32.23
CA ARG A 95 16.04 2.17 -31.51
C ARG A 95 14.56 1.81 -31.68
N GLN A 96 14.14 1.52 -32.91
CA GLN A 96 12.77 1.15 -33.22
C GLN A 96 12.38 -0.20 -32.60
N ILE A 97 13.27 -1.20 -32.66
CA ILE A 97 13.07 -2.52 -32.04
C ILE A 97 12.87 -2.37 -30.53
N VAL A 98 13.81 -1.70 -29.85
CA VAL A 98 13.79 -1.54 -28.39
C VAL A 98 12.59 -0.71 -27.95
N HIS A 99 12.29 0.41 -28.62
CA HIS A 99 11.12 1.23 -28.30
C HIS A 99 9.83 0.41 -28.37
N THR A 100 9.59 -0.27 -29.50
CA THR A 100 8.39 -1.07 -29.71
C THR A 100 8.30 -2.24 -28.73
N ALA A 101 9.44 -2.87 -28.40
CA ALA A 101 9.49 -3.98 -27.46
C ALA A 101 9.14 -3.54 -26.03
N VAL A 102 9.69 -2.42 -25.57
CA VAL A 102 9.41 -1.88 -24.23
C VAL A 102 7.95 -1.44 -24.12
N GLU A 103 7.43 -0.76 -25.14
CA GLU A 103 6.02 -0.33 -25.17
C GLU A 103 5.06 -1.53 -25.07
N ARG A 104 5.30 -2.60 -25.84
CA ARG A 104 4.50 -3.82 -25.79
C ARG A 104 4.63 -4.55 -24.44
N ALA A 105 5.85 -4.64 -23.89
CA ALA A 105 6.08 -5.26 -22.59
C ALA A 105 5.33 -4.55 -21.45
N ILE A 106 5.37 -3.21 -21.44
CA ILE A 106 4.64 -2.42 -20.45
C ILE A 106 3.13 -2.62 -20.63
N ALA A 107 2.63 -2.56 -21.87
CA ALA A 107 1.20 -2.74 -22.16
C ALA A 107 0.64 -4.08 -21.66
N GLU A 108 1.42 -5.16 -21.76
CA GLU A 108 1.05 -6.50 -21.29
C GLU A 108 0.98 -6.58 -19.76
N ILE A 109 1.95 -5.97 -19.07
CA ILE A 109 2.17 -6.17 -17.63
C ILE A 109 1.43 -5.13 -16.77
N ILE A 110 1.26 -3.91 -17.26
CA ILE A 110 0.86 -2.77 -16.43
C ILE A 110 -0.51 -2.95 -15.77
N ALA A 111 -1.52 -3.40 -16.51
CA ALA A 111 -2.87 -3.54 -15.98
C ALA A 111 -2.97 -4.56 -14.82
N PRO A 112 -2.58 -5.84 -14.98
CA PRO A 112 -2.71 -6.82 -13.90
C PRO A 112 -1.82 -6.51 -12.68
N VAL A 113 -0.66 -5.88 -12.88
CA VAL A 113 0.22 -5.50 -11.75
C VAL A 113 -0.35 -4.31 -11.00
N VAL A 114 -0.81 -3.26 -11.70
CA VAL A 114 -1.38 -2.07 -11.07
C VAL A 114 -2.67 -2.42 -10.32
N GLU A 115 -3.59 -3.18 -10.93
CA GLU A 115 -4.86 -3.56 -10.30
C GLU A 115 -4.65 -4.32 -8.98
N ARG A 116 -3.77 -5.33 -8.99
CA ARG A 116 -3.45 -6.13 -7.79
C ARG A 116 -2.77 -5.27 -6.72
N SER A 117 -1.84 -4.41 -7.12
CA SER A 117 -1.08 -3.58 -6.18
C SER A 117 -1.97 -2.57 -5.47
N ILE A 118 -2.88 -1.92 -6.20
CA ILE A 118 -3.86 -0.98 -5.64
C ILE A 118 -4.79 -1.69 -4.66
N ALA A 119 -5.31 -2.88 -5.01
CA ALA A 119 -6.22 -3.61 -4.13
C ALA A 119 -5.55 -3.94 -2.77
N ILE A 120 -4.36 -4.54 -2.79
CA ILE A 120 -3.62 -4.92 -1.57
C ILE A 120 -3.25 -3.67 -0.75
N ALA A 121 -2.77 -2.63 -1.41
CA ALA A 121 -2.38 -1.39 -0.76
C ALA A 121 -3.57 -0.67 -0.11
N SER A 122 -4.71 -0.63 -0.81
CA SER A 122 -5.93 0.04 -0.32
C SER A 122 -6.48 -0.66 0.91
N ILE A 123 -6.58 -1.99 0.90
CA ILE A 123 -7.03 -2.77 2.07
C ILE A 123 -6.15 -2.48 3.28
N SER A 124 -4.83 -2.56 3.10
CA SER A 124 -3.87 -2.32 4.19
C SER A 124 -3.95 -0.90 4.73
N THR A 125 -4.08 0.08 3.82
CA THR A 125 -4.19 1.51 4.19
C THR A 125 -5.46 1.77 4.98
N VAL A 126 -6.61 1.25 4.54
CA VAL A 126 -7.89 1.44 5.26
C VAL A 126 -7.81 0.88 6.66
N GLN A 127 -7.30 -0.34 6.83
CA GLN A 127 -7.20 -0.98 8.15
C GLN A 127 -6.30 -0.19 9.10
N LEU A 128 -5.14 0.28 8.62
CA LEU A 128 -4.20 1.03 9.45
C LEU A 128 -4.72 2.44 9.77
N ILE A 129 -5.26 3.15 8.78
CA ILE A 129 -5.83 4.49 8.97
C ILE A 129 -7.05 4.46 9.88
N SER A 130 -8.00 3.54 9.67
CA SER A 130 -9.17 3.38 10.54
C SER A 130 -8.75 3.18 11.99
N LYS A 131 -7.76 2.33 12.22
CA LYS A 131 -7.28 1.99 13.56
C LYS A 131 -6.49 3.13 14.21
N ASP A 132 -5.55 3.75 13.50
CA ASP A 132 -4.66 4.78 14.07
C ASP A 132 -5.36 6.16 14.20
N TYR A 133 -6.31 6.47 13.31
CA TYR A 133 -7.03 7.74 13.29
C TYR A 133 -8.45 7.66 13.88
N ALA A 134 -8.74 6.63 14.69
CA ALA A 134 -10.06 6.41 15.29
C ALA A 134 -10.55 7.61 16.14
N MET A 135 -9.62 8.35 16.77
CA MET A 135 -9.91 9.53 17.60
C MET A 135 -9.52 10.86 16.95
N GLU A 136 -9.22 10.88 15.64
CA GLU A 136 -8.91 12.11 14.91
C GLU A 136 -10.19 12.74 14.34
N PRO A 137 -10.59 13.95 14.78
CA PRO A 137 -11.76 14.65 14.26
C PRO A 137 -11.54 15.30 12.88
N ASP A 138 -10.29 15.62 12.51
CA ASP A 138 -9.99 16.33 11.27
C ASP A 138 -9.98 15.38 10.06
N GLU A 139 -10.95 15.54 9.17
CA GLU A 139 -11.05 14.75 7.94
C GLU A 139 -9.87 14.97 6.98
N GLU A 140 -9.25 16.16 6.98
CA GLU A 140 -8.16 16.45 6.04
C GLU A 140 -6.89 15.70 6.43
N LYS A 141 -6.62 15.57 7.73
CA LYS A 141 -5.47 14.78 8.21
C LYS A 141 -5.63 13.31 7.85
N VAL A 142 -6.82 12.75 8.06
CA VAL A 142 -7.12 11.34 7.71
C VAL A 142 -6.98 11.14 6.21
N ARG A 143 -7.57 12.03 5.41
CA ARG A 143 -7.48 11.99 3.94
C ARG A 143 -6.04 12.08 3.46
N HIS A 144 -5.25 13.00 4.03
CA HIS A 144 -3.86 13.19 3.66
C HIS A 144 -3.00 11.97 4.00
N ALA A 145 -3.15 11.41 5.20
CA ALA A 145 -2.42 10.22 5.63
C ALA A 145 -2.78 9.00 4.76
N ALA A 146 -4.06 8.78 4.47
CA ALA A 146 -4.51 7.69 3.61
C ALA A 146 -3.96 7.82 2.18
N ARG A 147 -4.04 9.01 1.58
CA ARG A 147 -3.49 9.27 0.23
C ARG A 147 -1.98 9.02 0.16
N THR A 148 -1.24 9.49 1.16
CA THR A 148 0.21 9.36 1.22
C THR A 148 0.63 7.90 1.37
N MET A 149 0.00 7.20 2.31
CA MET A 149 0.30 5.80 2.59
C MET A 149 -0.06 4.87 1.41
N VAL A 150 -1.26 5.01 0.83
CA VAL A 150 -1.68 4.13 -0.28
C VAL A 150 -0.79 4.31 -1.49
N ARG A 151 -0.39 5.55 -1.79
CA ARG A 151 0.46 5.89 -2.93
C ARG A 151 1.78 5.16 -2.80
N GLN A 152 2.45 5.34 -1.67
CA GLN A 152 3.75 4.71 -1.43
C GLN A 152 3.66 3.18 -1.44
N LEU A 153 2.63 2.62 -0.81
CA LEU A 153 2.47 1.16 -0.72
C LEU A 153 2.16 0.53 -2.08
N ALA A 154 1.28 1.14 -2.87
CA ALA A 154 0.92 0.67 -4.21
C ALA A 154 2.11 0.75 -5.18
N GLY A 155 2.84 1.87 -5.18
CA GLY A 155 4.03 2.05 -6.01
C GLY A 155 5.12 1.02 -5.68
N SER A 156 5.44 0.88 -4.40
CA SER A 156 6.45 -0.07 -3.92
C SER A 156 6.13 -1.52 -4.27
N LEU A 157 4.85 -1.90 -4.13
CA LEU A 157 4.39 -3.26 -4.44
C LEU A 157 4.41 -3.50 -5.95
N ALA A 158 4.04 -2.51 -6.76
CA ALA A 158 4.09 -2.59 -8.21
C ALA A 158 5.53 -2.74 -8.73
N LEU A 159 6.46 -1.93 -8.21
CA LEU A 159 7.89 -1.93 -8.57
C LEU A 159 8.54 -3.31 -8.41
N VAL A 160 8.34 -3.95 -7.25
CA VAL A 160 8.92 -5.29 -7.01
C VAL A 160 8.22 -6.39 -7.80
N THR A 161 6.93 -6.21 -8.10
CA THR A 161 6.13 -7.21 -8.81
C THR A 161 6.39 -7.20 -10.32
N CYS A 162 6.62 -6.02 -10.92
CA CYS A 162 6.77 -5.89 -12.37
C CYS A 162 8.17 -6.20 -12.89
N LYS A 163 9.22 -6.14 -12.06
CA LYS A 163 10.63 -6.22 -12.49
C LYS A 163 10.96 -7.49 -13.27
N GLU A 164 10.68 -8.66 -12.70
CA GLU A 164 10.99 -9.94 -13.37
C GLU A 164 10.10 -10.19 -14.62
N PRO A 165 8.76 -10.00 -14.55
CA PRO A 165 7.90 -10.12 -15.73
C PRO A 165 8.28 -9.16 -16.87
N LEU A 166 8.63 -7.90 -16.57
CA LEU A 166 9.04 -6.92 -17.58
C LEU A 166 10.34 -7.34 -18.25
N LYS A 167 11.34 -7.77 -17.48
CA LYS A 167 12.61 -8.25 -18.01
C LYS A 167 12.40 -9.40 -19.01
N MET A 168 11.56 -10.36 -18.65
CA MET A 168 11.23 -11.49 -19.51
C MET A 168 10.47 -11.06 -20.76
N SER A 169 9.42 -10.25 -20.62
CA SER A 169 8.60 -9.77 -21.73
C SER A 169 9.39 -8.89 -22.71
N MET A 170 10.19 -7.94 -22.22
CA MET A 170 11.09 -7.12 -23.05
C MET A 170 12.06 -7.98 -23.88
N THR A 171 12.69 -8.97 -23.25
CA THR A 171 13.61 -9.89 -23.93
C THR A 171 12.90 -10.64 -25.07
N ASN A 172 11.69 -11.15 -24.81
CA ASN A 172 10.89 -11.87 -25.81
C ASN A 172 10.46 -10.96 -26.96
N TYR A 173 10.00 -9.74 -26.68
CA TYR A 173 9.59 -8.80 -27.71
C TYR A 173 10.75 -8.31 -28.56
N ILE A 174 11.93 -8.04 -27.97
CA ILE A 174 13.13 -7.71 -28.76
C ILE A 174 13.45 -8.87 -29.72
N ARG A 175 13.42 -10.12 -29.23
CA ARG A 175 13.69 -11.32 -30.04
C ARG A 175 12.69 -11.54 -31.17
N MET A 176 11.44 -11.18 -30.95
CA MET A 176 10.37 -11.31 -31.93
C MET A 176 10.47 -10.21 -32.98
N ILE A 177 10.58 -8.95 -32.55
CA ILE A 177 10.56 -7.78 -33.44
C ILE A 177 11.83 -7.74 -34.32
N GLN A 178 12.99 -8.15 -33.81
CA GLN A 178 14.22 -8.19 -34.63
C GLN A 178 14.08 -9.06 -35.90
N GLN A 179 13.24 -10.11 -35.86
CA GLN A 179 13.04 -11.02 -36.99
C GLN A 179 12.32 -10.32 -38.16
N GLU A 180 11.64 -9.20 -37.89
CA GLU A 180 10.99 -8.38 -38.90
C GLU A 180 11.99 -7.50 -39.68
N TYR A 181 13.19 -7.25 -39.11
CA TYR A 181 14.19 -6.35 -39.70
C TYR A 181 15.44 -7.09 -40.24
N SER A 182 15.75 -8.28 -39.72
CA SER A 182 16.95 -9.03 -40.09
C SER A 182 16.74 -10.54 -39.93
N GLU A 183 17.27 -11.32 -40.89
CA GLU A 183 17.35 -12.79 -40.77
C GLU A 183 18.46 -13.24 -39.81
N GLN A 184 19.50 -12.44 -39.61
CA GLN A 184 20.54 -12.74 -38.63
C GLN A 184 20.07 -12.32 -37.22
N PRO A 185 20.13 -13.22 -36.22
CA PRO A 185 19.74 -12.91 -34.87
C PRO A 185 20.73 -11.94 -34.22
N MET A 186 20.19 -10.95 -33.50
CA MET A 186 20.99 -10.03 -32.69
C MET A 186 21.76 -10.81 -31.61
N PRO A 187 23.00 -10.41 -31.30
CA PRO A 187 23.78 -11.01 -30.22
C PRO A 187 23.05 -10.96 -28.88
N GLU A 188 23.03 -12.07 -28.16
CA GLU A 188 22.34 -12.19 -26.86
C GLU A 188 22.82 -11.14 -25.84
N GLY A 189 24.13 -10.85 -25.83
CA GLY A 189 24.70 -9.84 -24.95
C GLY A 189 24.17 -8.42 -25.22
N LEU A 190 23.83 -8.10 -26.48
CA LEU A 190 23.25 -6.81 -26.84
C LEU A 190 21.79 -6.72 -26.38
N ILE A 191 21.00 -7.79 -26.53
CA ILE A 191 19.62 -7.85 -26.03
C ILE A 191 19.60 -7.64 -24.52
N LEU A 192 20.45 -8.38 -23.78
CA LEU A 192 20.51 -8.29 -22.33
C LEU A 192 20.93 -6.90 -21.85
N MET A 193 21.89 -6.26 -22.54
CA MET A 193 22.30 -4.89 -22.26
C MET A 193 21.14 -3.90 -22.45
N CYS A 194 20.45 -3.95 -23.60
CA CYS A 194 19.28 -3.11 -23.86
C CYS A 194 18.17 -3.30 -22.83
N VAL A 195 17.91 -4.53 -22.40
CA VAL A 195 16.89 -4.79 -21.38
C VAL A 195 17.30 -4.21 -20.03
N ASN A 196 18.53 -4.49 -19.56
CA ASN A 196 18.99 -4.00 -18.25
C ASN A 196 19.05 -2.47 -18.18
N ASP A 197 19.50 -1.80 -19.25
CA ASP A 197 19.59 -0.33 -19.31
C ASP A 197 18.22 0.35 -19.26
N ASN A 198 17.15 -0.36 -19.66
CA ASN A 198 15.79 0.19 -19.75
C ASN A 198 14.81 -0.39 -18.72
N LEU A 199 15.23 -1.38 -17.93
CA LEU A 199 14.36 -2.10 -17.01
C LEU A 199 13.83 -1.19 -15.90
N ASP A 200 14.71 -0.46 -15.22
CA ASP A 200 14.31 0.38 -14.09
C ASP A 200 13.42 1.55 -14.56
N ALA A 201 13.67 2.08 -15.76
CA ALA A 201 12.79 3.04 -16.42
C ALA A 201 11.38 2.48 -16.69
N ALA A 202 11.29 1.27 -17.26
CA ALA A 202 10.01 0.61 -17.50
C ALA A 202 9.28 0.29 -16.19
N CYS A 203 10.01 -0.10 -15.15
CA CYS A 203 9.44 -0.33 -13.82
C CYS A 203 8.90 0.96 -13.20
N GLY A 204 9.63 2.07 -13.29
CA GLY A 204 9.20 3.37 -12.79
C GLY A 204 7.92 3.89 -13.45
N ILE A 205 7.68 3.52 -14.71
CA ILE A 205 6.41 3.81 -15.41
C ILE A 205 5.23 3.05 -14.76
N VAL A 206 5.42 1.75 -14.48
CA VAL A 206 4.38 0.92 -13.83
C VAL A 206 4.14 1.36 -12.39
N GLU A 207 5.19 1.68 -11.66
CA GLU A 207 5.14 2.23 -10.30
C GLU A 207 4.32 3.52 -10.27
N LYS A 208 4.68 4.49 -11.11
CA LYS A 208 3.96 5.78 -11.20
C LYS A 208 2.49 5.60 -11.55
N ALA A 209 2.17 4.68 -12.45
CA ALA A 209 0.78 4.36 -12.78
C ALA A 209 0.01 3.79 -11.57
N ALA A 210 0.64 2.98 -10.72
CA ALA A 210 0.03 2.47 -9.48
C ALA A 210 -0.15 3.58 -8.44
N GLU A 211 0.83 4.48 -8.31
CA GLU A 211 0.77 5.63 -7.41
C GLU A 211 -0.38 6.58 -7.76
N GLU A 212 -0.50 6.98 -9.03
CA GLU A 212 -1.52 7.93 -9.48
C GLU A 212 -2.93 7.34 -9.40
N LYS A 213 -3.08 6.06 -9.74
CA LYS A 213 -4.40 5.40 -9.76
C LYS A 213 -4.88 4.93 -8.39
N SER A 214 -3.99 4.75 -7.42
CA SER A 214 -4.39 4.34 -6.06
C SER A 214 -5.11 5.44 -5.28
N VAL A 215 -4.76 6.71 -5.53
CA VAL A 215 -5.31 7.90 -4.85
C VAL A 215 -6.84 8.05 -5.01
N PRO A 216 -7.41 8.06 -6.23
CA PRO A 216 -8.86 8.17 -6.38
C PRO A 216 -9.60 6.95 -5.81
N GLU A 217 -8.99 5.75 -5.80
CA GLU A 217 -9.65 4.57 -5.23
C GLU A 217 -9.67 4.58 -3.71
N ILE A 218 -8.59 4.99 -3.05
CA ILE A 218 -8.63 5.11 -1.58
C ILE A 218 -9.66 6.14 -1.13
N GLU A 219 -9.82 7.25 -1.88
CA GLU A 219 -10.79 8.29 -1.55
C GLU A 219 -12.22 7.77 -1.52
N LYS A 220 -12.61 6.97 -2.52
CA LYS A 220 -13.93 6.33 -2.54
C LYS A 220 -14.12 5.40 -1.35
N ILE A 221 -13.08 4.65 -0.98
CA ILE A 221 -13.17 3.65 0.11
C ILE A 221 -13.26 4.32 1.49
N ILE A 222 -12.52 5.42 1.72
CA ILE A 222 -12.52 6.12 3.01
C ILE A 222 -13.65 7.12 3.18
N GLU A 223 -14.35 7.50 2.10
CA GLU A 223 -15.41 8.52 2.13
C GLU A 223 -16.47 8.32 3.24
N PRO A 224 -16.97 7.09 3.53
CA PRO A 224 -17.89 6.87 4.65
C PRO A 224 -17.30 7.29 6.01
N GLN A 225 -15.99 7.10 6.20
CA GLN A 225 -15.29 7.49 7.43
C GLN A 225 -15.11 9.00 7.52
N LEU A 226 -14.90 9.68 6.39
CA LEU A 226 -14.81 11.14 6.34
C LEU A 226 -16.19 11.75 6.59
N GLU A 227 -17.26 11.17 6.03
CA GLU A 227 -18.62 11.61 6.26
C GLU A 227 -19.06 11.45 7.72
N ALA A 228 -18.64 10.37 8.40
CA ALA A 228 -18.87 10.19 9.84
C ALA A 228 -18.27 11.34 10.66
N ARG A 229 -17.06 11.80 10.32
CA ARG A 229 -16.40 12.96 10.95
C ARG A 229 -17.15 14.26 10.68
N ARG A 230 -17.62 14.48 9.45
CA ARG A 230 -18.45 15.67 9.10
C ARG A 230 -19.73 15.72 9.92
N ARG A 231 -20.45 14.60 9.99
CA ARG A 231 -21.71 14.50 10.77
C ARG A 231 -21.46 14.77 12.24
N HIS A 232 -20.38 14.21 12.81
CA HIS A 232 -20.01 14.46 14.19
C HIS A 232 -19.70 15.93 14.44
N LYS A 233 -18.87 16.55 13.60
CA LYS A 233 -18.50 17.97 13.71
C LYS A 233 -19.72 18.89 13.63
N ALA A 234 -20.72 18.54 12.82
CA ALA A 234 -21.96 19.29 12.70
C ALA A 234 -22.91 19.11 13.90
N ALA A 235 -23.02 17.89 14.44
CA ALA A 235 -23.96 17.58 15.53
C ALA A 235 -23.41 17.91 16.93
N ARG A 236 -22.10 17.71 17.15
CA ARG A 236 -21.44 17.77 18.46
C ARG A 236 -20.04 18.38 18.34
N PRO A 237 -19.92 19.70 18.12
CA PRO A 237 -18.63 20.35 17.89
C PRO A 237 -17.71 20.38 19.13
N ASN A 238 -18.28 20.25 20.34
CA ASN A 238 -17.53 20.31 21.60
C ASN A 238 -17.15 18.94 22.15
N ASP A 239 -17.69 17.85 21.58
CA ASP A 239 -17.39 16.50 22.05
C ASP A 239 -16.17 15.93 21.30
N PRO A 240 -15.33 15.10 21.94
CA PRO A 240 -14.28 14.39 21.24
C PRO A 240 -14.85 13.42 20.21
N PHE A 241 -14.26 13.41 19.01
CA PHE A 241 -14.61 12.42 17.99
C PHE A 241 -14.04 11.04 18.37
N ILE A 242 -14.89 10.03 18.33
CA ILE A 242 -14.49 8.62 18.41
C ILE A 242 -15.29 7.90 17.33
N ASP A 243 -14.59 7.27 16.39
CA ASP A 243 -15.22 6.42 15.38
C ASP A 243 -15.67 5.09 16.03
N PRO A 244 -17.00 4.82 16.13
CA PRO A 244 -17.51 3.61 16.78
C PRO A 244 -17.16 2.33 16.03
N SER A 245 -16.85 2.44 14.73
CA SER A 245 -16.58 1.28 13.87
C SER A 245 -15.13 0.79 13.97
N SER A 246 -14.20 1.68 14.32
CA SER A 246 -12.77 1.37 14.44
C SER A 246 -12.29 1.25 15.88
N MET A 247 -13.01 1.86 16.84
CA MET A 247 -12.64 1.81 18.25
C MET A 247 -13.09 0.50 18.90
N ASN A 248 -12.16 -0.43 19.03
CA ASN A 248 -12.37 -1.68 19.75
C ASN A 248 -12.29 -1.44 21.28
N ARG A 249 -13.09 -2.17 22.07
CA ARG A 249 -13.02 -2.18 23.55
C ARG A 249 -11.60 -2.40 24.09
N TRP A 250 -10.79 -3.15 23.36
CA TRP A 250 -9.39 -3.41 23.70
C TRP A 250 -8.45 -2.21 23.46
N GLY A 251 -8.79 -1.30 22.54
CA GLY A 251 -8.03 -0.07 22.29
C GLY A 251 -8.09 0.90 23.47
N MET A 252 -9.25 0.99 24.12
CA MET A 252 -9.46 1.80 25.33
C MET A 252 -8.69 1.27 26.55
N LEU A 253 -8.33 -0.01 26.49
CA LEU A 253 -7.59 -0.73 27.51
C LEU A 253 -6.07 -0.58 27.32
N ILE A 254 -5.56 0.15 26.34
CA ILE A 254 -4.11 0.31 26.19
C ILE A 254 -3.57 1.21 27.33
N PRO A 255 -2.49 0.81 28.05
CA PRO A 255 -1.85 1.64 29.06
C PRO A 255 -1.11 2.85 28.46
N GLU A 256 -0.88 3.88 29.27
CA GLU A 256 0.08 4.92 28.91
C GLU A 256 1.50 4.35 28.80
N PRO A 257 2.34 4.84 27.87
CA PRO A 257 2.11 5.97 26.95
C PRO A 257 1.46 5.58 25.59
N TYR A 258 1.06 4.32 25.41
CA TYR A 258 0.62 3.79 24.11
C TYR A 258 -0.86 4.00 23.81
N ARG A 259 -1.62 4.50 24.80
CA ARG A 259 -3.04 4.80 24.64
C ARG A 259 -3.24 5.89 23.60
N GLN A 260 -4.22 5.71 22.72
CA GLN A 260 -4.66 6.78 21.82
C GLN A 260 -5.33 7.90 22.62
N ILE A 261 -4.91 9.14 22.36
CA ILE A 261 -5.40 10.32 23.06
C ILE A 261 -6.47 10.99 22.17
N PRO A 262 -7.57 11.50 22.75
CA PRO A 262 -8.50 12.37 22.01
C PRO A 262 -7.77 13.52 21.32
N GLY A 263 -8.03 13.72 20.03
CA GLY A 263 -7.32 14.73 19.22
C GLY A 263 -6.31 14.16 18.23
N GLY A 264 -6.21 12.82 18.15
CA GLY A 264 -5.47 12.11 17.11
C GLY A 264 -4.03 11.75 17.48
N LEU A 265 -3.24 11.44 16.46
CA LEU A 265 -1.85 11.03 16.61
C LEU A 265 -0.95 12.21 17.02
N ASN A 266 0.04 11.93 17.85
CA ASN A 266 1.06 12.91 18.21
C ASN A 266 2.03 13.17 17.02
N LYS A 267 2.88 14.20 17.12
CA LYS A 267 3.81 14.56 16.02
C LYS A 267 4.78 13.44 15.65
N GLU A 268 5.25 12.68 16.63
CA GLU A 268 6.20 11.58 16.41
C GLU A 268 5.53 10.38 15.71
N GLN A 269 4.28 10.10 16.04
CA GLN A 269 3.45 9.07 15.39
C GLN A 269 3.05 9.48 13.98
N LEU A 270 2.74 10.77 13.77
CA LEU A 270 2.46 11.32 12.43
C LEU A 270 3.69 11.27 11.52
N ALA A 271 4.91 11.40 12.07
CA ALA A 271 6.14 11.32 11.29
C ALA A 271 6.27 10.00 10.52
N ILE A 272 5.72 8.88 11.03
CA ILE A 272 5.68 7.60 10.32
C ILE A 272 4.90 7.71 9.00
N TYR A 273 3.78 8.45 9.02
CA TYR A 273 2.96 8.69 7.83
C TYR A 273 3.60 9.71 6.88
N GLU A 274 4.31 10.71 7.41
CA GLU A 274 5.09 11.64 6.60
C GLU A 274 6.31 10.96 5.94
N ASP A 275 6.91 9.98 6.61
CA ASP A 275 8.05 9.24 6.07
C ASP A 275 7.67 8.41 4.86
N PHE A 276 6.42 7.92 4.77
CA PHE A 276 5.90 7.35 3.53
C PHE A 276 5.96 8.32 2.36
N ALA A 277 5.86 9.64 2.58
CA ALA A 277 6.05 10.64 1.53
C ALA A 277 7.52 10.93 1.21
N ARG A 278 8.44 10.67 2.15
CA ARG A 278 9.86 11.05 2.06
C ARG A 278 10.76 9.97 1.49
N GLN A 279 10.37 8.69 1.59
CA GLN A 279 11.17 7.62 1.00
C GLN A 279 11.08 7.63 -0.54
N THR A 280 11.88 8.49 -1.16
CA THR A 280 12.29 8.34 -2.56
C THR A 280 13.07 7.04 -2.69
N ARG A 281 12.52 6.05 -3.39
CA ARG A 281 13.17 4.76 -3.62
C ARG A 281 13.94 4.84 -4.93
N GLY A 282 15.18 4.36 -4.88
CA GLY A 282 16.06 4.17 -6.04
C GLY A 282 15.91 2.79 -6.65
#